data_AF-A0A1F5VEU1-F1
#
_entry.id   AF-A0A1F5VEU1-F1
#
_cell.length_a   1.000
_cell.length_b   1.000
_cell.length_c   1.000
_cell.angle_alpha   90.00
_cell.angle_beta   90.00
_cell.angle_gamma   90.00
#
_symmetry.space_group_name_H-M   'P 1'
#
loop_
_entity.id
_entity.type
_entity.pdbx_description
1 polymer ?
#
loop_
_entity_poly.entity_id
_entity_poly.type
_entity_poly.pdbx_seq_one_letter_code
_entity_poly.pdbx_strand_id
1 'polypeptide(L)'
;MKVKSVRLTDELEKAVELVSKMEKIEASQSLRKIAKIGFEYYIARAYEKGRLTLREAAEMLNLTLIETLNLFLEIGITGNIDSKKTYECLKSWG
;
A
#
# COMPACT_ATOMS: atom_id res chain seq x y z
N MET A 1 -21.52 -1.34 6.27
CA MET A 1 -20.75 -0.29 5.55
C MET A 1 -20.84 1.00 6.36
N LYS A 2 -19.74 1.71 6.63
CA LYS A 2 -19.75 3.00 7.33
C LYS A 2 -19.68 4.13 6.29
N VAL A 3 -20.53 5.16 6.41
CA VAL A 3 -20.53 6.33 5.53
C VAL A 3 -19.81 7.47 6.24
N LYS A 4 -18.84 8.09 5.56
CA LYS A 4 -18.17 9.32 6.00
C LYS A 4 -18.28 10.34 4.88
N SER A 5 -18.71 11.55 5.21
CA SER A 5 -18.70 12.69 4.28
C SER A 5 -17.37 13.43 4.42
N VAL A 6 -16.70 13.69 3.30
CA VAL A 6 -15.40 14.36 3.24
C VAL A 6 -15.46 15.41 2.14
N ARG A 7 -14.91 16.60 2.41
CA ARG A 7 -14.75 17.63 1.37
C ARG A 7 -13.53 17.30 0.54
N LEU A 8 -13.69 17.28 -0.78
CA LEU A 8 -12.60 17.04 -1.72
C LEU A 8 -12.03 18.37 -2.20
N THR A 9 -10.73 18.39 -2.46
CA THR A 9 -10.10 19.47 -3.23
C THR A 9 -10.35 19.24 -4.72
N ASP A 10 -10.30 20.30 -5.51
CA ASP A 10 -10.48 20.25 -6.96
C ASP A 10 -9.53 19.24 -7.64
N GLU A 11 -8.30 19.11 -7.13
CA GLU A 11 -7.32 18.14 -7.63
C GLU A 11 -7.78 16.69 -7.42
N LEU A 12 -8.32 16.38 -6.24
CA LEU A 12 -8.79 15.04 -5.93
C LEU A 12 -10.07 14.71 -6.69
N GLU A 13 -10.96 15.69 -6.86
CA GLU A 13 -12.17 15.54 -7.67
C GLU A 13 -11.84 15.20 -9.13
N LYS A 14 -10.87 15.90 -9.73
CA LYS A 14 -10.35 15.56 -11.07
C LYS A 14 -9.79 14.14 -11.14
N ALA A 15 -9.07 13.69 -10.11
CA ALA A 15 -8.54 12.33 -10.05
C ALA A 15 -9.67 11.28 -9.97
N VAL A 16 -10.71 11.55 -9.19
CA VAL A 16 -11.91 10.69 -9.08
C VAL A 16 -12.63 10.61 -10.42
N GLU A 17 -12.83 11.73 -11.11
CA GLU A 17 -13.46 11.75 -12.44
C GLU A 17 -12.64 10.97 -13.48
N LEU A 18 -11.31 11.11 -13.46
CA LEU A 18 -10.41 10.40 -14.37
C LEU A 18 -10.58 8.89 -14.21
N VAL A 19 -10.48 8.38 -12.99
CA VAL A 19 -10.63 6.95 -12.69
C VAL A 19 -12.04 6.46 -13.04
N SER A 20 -13.06 7.25 -12.72
CA SER A 20 -14.46 6.94 -13.05
C SER A 20 -14.67 6.76 -14.56
N LYS A 21 -14.10 7.66 -15.38
CA LYS A 21 -14.18 7.58 -16.85
C LYS A 21 -13.37 6.43 -17.41
N MET A 22 -12.14 6.23 -16.92
CA MET A 22 -11.25 5.16 -17.39
C MET A 22 -11.81 3.77 -17.12
N GLU A 23 -12.37 3.56 -15.93
CA GLU A 23 -12.85 2.25 -15.49
C GLU A 23 -14.35 2.06 -15.65
N LYS A 24 -15.08 3.11 -16.07
CA LYS A 24 -16.55 3.12 -16.20
C LYS A 24 -17.26 2.73 -14.91
N ILE A 25 -16.79 3.26 -13.78
CA ILE A 25 -17.33 3.02 -12.44
C ILE A 25 -17.82 4.31 -11.80
N GLU A 26 -18.70 4.20 -10.80
CA GLU A 26 -19.23 5.34 -10.06
C GLU A 26 -18.15 6.15 -9.34
N ALA A 27 -18.37 7.45 -9.14
CA ALA A 27 -17.43 8.33 -8.44
C ALA A 27 -17.10 7.83 -7.02
N SER A 28 -18.11 7.29 -6.31
CA SER A 28 -17.92 6.71 -4.98
C SER A 28 -17.09 5.42 -4.98
N GLN A 29 -17.12 4.64 -6.07
CA GLN A 29 -16.27 3.46 -6.25
C GLN A 29 -14.85 3.89 -6.59
N SER A 30 -14.70 4.88 -7.47
CA SER A 30 -13.42 5.48 -7.85
C SER A 30 -12.69 6.05 -6.63
N LEU A 31 -13.37 6.84 -5.80
CA LEU A 31 -12.78 7.40 -4.57
C LEU A 31 -12.31 6.31 -3.61
N ARG A 32 -13.11 5.25 -3.42
CA ARG A 32 -12.70 4.10 -2.59
C ARG A 32 -11.48 3.38 -3.15
N LYS A 33 -11.40 3.23 -4.47
CA LYS A 33 -10.26 2.61 -5.15
C LYS A 33 -9.00 3.44 -4.97
N ILE A 34 -9.07 4.75 -5.23
CA ILE A 34 -7.96 5.69 -5.02
C ILE A 34 -7.50 5.66 -3.56
N ALA A 35 -8.43 5.70 -2.61
CA ALA A 35 -8.11 5.64 -1.19
C ALA A 35 -7.40 4.32 -0.81
N LYS A 36 -7.83 3.19 -1.38
CA LYS A 36 -7.19 1.88 -1.15
C LYS A 36 -5.76 1.86 -1.69
N ILE A 37 -5.56 2.25 -2.94
CA ILE A 37 -4.23 2.32 -3.58
C ILE A 37 -3.31 3.29 -2.83
N GLY A 38 -3.83 4.46 -2.44
CA GLY A 38 -3.09 5.45 -1.66
C GLY A 38 -2.69 4.93 -0.29
N PHE A 39 -3.55 4.15 0.36
CA PHE A 39 -3.23 3.50 1.64
C PHE A 39 -2.17 2.41 1.48
N GLU A 40 -2.29 1.55 0.46
CA GLU A 40 -1.28 0.54 0.12
C GLU A 40 0.10 1.18 -0.10
N TYR A 41 0.16 2.24 -0.91
CA TYR A 41 1.38 3.00 -1.16
C TYR A 41 1.95 3.64 0.12
N TYR A 42 1.09 4.24 0.96
CA TYR A 42 1.52 4.84 2.22
C TYR A 42 2.15 3.80 3.15
N ILE A 43 1.52 2.64 3.32
CA ILE A 43 2.03 1.55 4.16
C ILE A 43 3.34 1.01 3.60
N ALA A 44 3.41 0.80 2.28
CA ALA A 44 4.62 0.33 1.63
C ALA A 44 5.79 1.30 1.86
N ARG A 45 5.58 2.61 1.70
CA ARG A 45 6.60 3.64 1.97
C ARG A 45 6.99 3.74 3.45
N ALA A 46 6.05 3.48 4.36
CA ALA A 46 6.36 3.41 5.79
C ALA A 46 7.23 2.20 6.13
N TYR A 47 6.96 1.04 5.50
CA TYR A 47 7.81 -0.15 5.59
C TYR A 47 9.21 0.11 5.03
N GLU A 48 9.33 0.70 3.84
CA GLU A 48 10.61 1.05 3.20
C GLU A 48 11.48 1.94 4.11
N LYS A 49 10.86 2.89 4.81
CA LYS A 49 11.54 3.80 5.75
C LYS A 49 11.83 3.17 7.12
N GLY A 50 11.52 1.88 7.30
CA GLY A 50 11.66 1.16 8.56
C GLY A 50 10.77 1.65 9.70
N ARG A 51 9.69 2.37 9.38
CA ARG A 51 8.67 2.80 10.36
C ARG A 51 7.67 1.70 10.71
N LEU A 52 7.57 0.71 9.83
CA LEU A 52 6.74 -0.48 10.01
C LEU A 52 7.57 -1.72 9.69
N THR A 53 7.30 -2.79 10.39
CA THR A 53 7.71 -4.14 10.02
C THR A 53 6.79 -4.70 8.94
N LEU A 54 7.25 -5.76 8.23
CA LEU A 54 6.42 -6.46 7.25
C LEU A 54 5.13 -7.04 7.90
N ARG A 55 5.22 -7.47 9.16
CA ARG A 55 4.09 -8.02 9.92
C ARG A 55 3.02 -6.97 10.20
N GLU A 56 3.42 -5.80 10.71
CA GLU A 56 2.50 -4.70 10.97
C GLU A 56 1.83 -4.21 9.67
N ALA A 57 2.60 -4.14 8.58
CA ALA A 57 2.05 -3.82 7.28
C ALA A 57 1.00 -4.84 6.81
N ALA A 58 1.28 -6.14 6.94
CA ALA A 58 0.37 -7.20 6.55
C ALA A 58 -0.94 -7.16 7.36
N GLU A 59 -0.85 -6.93 8.68
CA GLU A 59 -2.02 -6.76 9.55
C GLU A 59 -2.86 -5.54 9.14
N MET A 60 -2.23 -4.39 8.86
CA MET A 60 -2.93 -3.16 8.45
C MET A 60 -3.60 -3.28 7.08
N LEU A 61 -2.97 -3.99 6.15
CA LEU A 61 -3.51 -4.24 4.81
C LEU A 61 -4.51 -5.41 4.78
N ASN A 62 -4.62 -6.16 5.88
CA ASN A 62 -5.39 -7.39 5.97
C ASN A 62 -5.00 -8.40 4.87
N LEU A 63 -3.69 -8.59 4.72
CA LEU A 63 -3.06 -9.51 3.78
C LEU A 63 -2.14 -10.48 4.53
N THR A 64 -1.79 -11.59 3.90
CA THR A 64 -0.70 -12.45 4.39
C THR A 64 0.66 -11.77 4.18
N LEU A 65 1.69 -12.26 4.88
CA LEU A 65 3.06 -11.76 4.71
C LEU A 65 3.55 -11.88 3.25
N ILE A 66 3.21 -12.98 2.58
CA ILE A 66 3.62 -13.25 1.19
C ILE A 66 2.91 -12.29 0.23
N GLU A 67 1.60 -12.10 0.39
CA GLU A 67 0.83 -11.15 -0.43
C GLU A 67 1.33 -9.72 -0.23
N THR A 68 1.65 -9.34 1.01
CA THR A 68 2.20 -8.02 1.34
C THR A 68 3.56 -7.82 0.69
N LEU A 69 4.43 -8.83 0.72
CA LEU A 69 5.73 -8.78 0.08
C LEU A 69 5.59 -8.63 -1.44
N ASN A 70 4.71 -9.40 -2.07
CA ASN A 70 4.44 -9.30 -3.51
C ASN A 70 3.90 -7.92 -3.90
N LEU A 71 2.94 -7.38 -3.14
CA LEU A 71 2.42 -6.03 -3.34
C LEU A 71 3.54 -4.98 -3.27
N PHE A 72 4.45 -5.10 -2.30
CA PHE A 72 5.57 -4.15 -2.17
C PHE A 72 6.56 -4.26 -3.33
N LEU A 73 6.83 -5.48 -3.81
CA LEU A 73 7.66 -5.69 -4.99
C LEU A 73 7.02 -5.09 -6.25
N GLU A 74 5.71 -5.23 -6.43
CA GLU A 74 4.96 -4.61 -7.54
C GLU A 74 5.01 -3.07 -7.49
N ILE A 75 4.95 -2.49 -6.28
CA ILE A 75 5.09 -1.04 -6.05
C ILE A 75 6.56 -0.57 -6.26
N GLY A 76 7.51 -1.50 -6.36
CA GLY A 76 8.93 -1.21 -6.57
C GLY A 76 9.71 -0.95 -5.28
N ILE A 77 9.16 -1.34 -4.12
CA ILE A 77 9.86 -1.27 -2.84
C ILE A 77 10.70 -2.52 -2.68
N THR A 78 12.01 -2.36 -2.86
CA THR A 78 13.00 -3.36 -2.46
C THR A 78 13.18 -3.21 -0.95
N GLY A 79 12.76 -4.23 -0.21
CA GLY A 79 12.32 -4.05 1.18
C GLY A 79 13.35 -3.47 2.15
N ASN A 80 12.85 -3.08 3.33
CA ASN A 80 13.66 -2.74 4.52
C ASN A 80 14.29 -3.99 5.17
N ILE A 81 14.69 -4.93 4.33
CA ILE A 81 15.46 -6.07 4.74
C ILE A 81 16.90 -5.57 4.76
N ASP A 82 17.35 -5.17 5.94
CA ASP A 82 18.76 -4.83 6.15
C ASP A 82 19.60 -6.00 5.62
N SER A 83 20.27 -5.78 4.50
CA SER A 83 20.96 -6.84 3.77
C SER A 83 22.02 -7.50 4.66
N LYS A 84 22.51 -6.77 5.68
CA LYS A 84 23.35 -7.32 6.74
C LYS A 84 22.64 -8.36 7.60
N LYS A 85 21.41 -8.12 8.04
CA LYS A 85 20.65 -9.09 8.87
C LYS A 85 20.34 -10.37 8.10
N THR A 86 19.98 -10.27 6.82
CA THR A 86 19.75 -11.46 5.99
C THR A 86 21.04 -12.24 5.77
N TYR A 87 22.14 -11.53 5.52
CA TYR A 87 23.46 -12.15 5.40
C TYR A 87 23.90 -12.85 6.69
N GLU A 88 23.68 -12.24 7.86
CA GLU A 88 23.99 -12.85 9.15
C GLU A 88 23.12 -14.08 9.46
N CYS A 89 21.82 -14.02 9.17
CA CYS A 89 20.94 -15.20 9.31
C CYS A 89 21.38 -16.34 8.39
N LEU A 90 21.72 -16.06 7.12
CA LEU A 90 22.23 -17.05 6.19
C LEU A 90 23.57 -17.64 6.63
N LYS A 91 24.46 -16.82 7.21
CA LYS A 91 25.73 -17.30 7.79
C LYS A 91 25.55 -18.17 9.03
N SER A 92 24.50 -17.94 9.82
CA SER A 92 24.22 -18.75 11.01
C SER A 92 23.64 -20.14 10.70
N TRP A 93 23.24 -20.37 9.45
CA TRP A 93 22.65 -21.60 8.96
C TRP A 93 23.65 -22.54 8.24
N GLY A 94 24.89 -22.11 8.03
CA GLY A 94 25.99 -22.90 7.46
C GLY A 94 27.13 -23.06 8.44
#